data_AF-A0A430F7U9-F1
#
_entry.id   AF-A0A430F7U9-F1
#
_cell.length_a   1.000
_cell.length_b   1.000
_cell.length_c   1.000
_cell.angle_alpha   90.00
_cell.angle_beta   90.00
_cell.angle_gamma   90.00
#
_symmetry.space_group_name_H-M   'P 1'
#
loop_
_entity.id
_entity.type
_entity.pdbx_description
1 polymer ?
#
loop_
_entity_poly.entity_id
_entity_poly.type
_entity_poly.pdbx_seq_one_letter_code
_entity_poly.pdbx_strand_id
1 'polypeptide(L)'
;MSTQHQSLRQQALIRLGRALTHLYGAMYGTGDNCFGREDAMLIQTTLNRDDRADLLKEAAGHTGRDEHGVEELTLFIDEDLHDERLDVFEWVRDDEACLTAAEFHCLRQQLGLTARWLAERWDVTERSVQRWETSRRLPADLTEDLLSLRERQLREIEHESEEVMRTMGGVMVPRKHTLPAEYPAEWWQTIAWHVHERTGATILYDDDTDEGLDAGPDEADGDDE
;
A
#
# COMPACT_ATOMS: atom_id res chain seq x y z
N MET A 1 -3.68 -20.51 -40.08
CA MET A 1 -2.89 -20.47 -38.83
C MET A 1 -2.75 -19.01 -38.40
N SER A 2 -3.70 -18.48 -37.64
CA SER A 2 -3.73 -17.08 -37.19
C SER A 2 -4.19 -17.05 -35.73
N THR A 3 -3.26 -17.34 -34.83
CA THR A 3 -3.48 -17.38 -33.37
C THR A 3 -2.23 -16.87 -32.67
N GLN A 4 -1.76 -15.67 -33.02
CA GLN A 4 -0.69 -15.02 -32.28
C GLN A 4 -1.01 -13.54 -32.11
N HIS A 5 -1.12 -13.16 -30.83
CA HIS A 5 -1.42 -11.84 -30.26
C HIS A 5 -2.91 -11.52 -30.08
N GLN A 6 -3.54 -12.15 -29.08
CA GLN A 6 -4.47 -11.39 -28.25
C GLN A 6 -3.72 -10.15 -27.74
N SER A 7 -4.27 -8.96 -27.96
CA SER A 7 -3.65 -7.73 -27.47
C SER A 7 -3.43 -7.82 -25.95
N LEU A 8 -2.38 -7.20 -25.42
CA LEU A 8 -2.10 -7.20 -23.97
C LEU A 8 -3.34 -6.76 -23.15
N ARG A 9 -4.12 -5.82 -23.69
CA ARG A 9 -5.40 -5.39 -23.12
C ARG A 9 -6.40 -6.54 -23.03
N GLN A 10 -6.58 -7.31 -24.10
CA GLN A 10 -7.48 -8.47 -24.10
C GLN A 10 -7.04 -9.54 -23.10
N GLN A 11 -5.73 -9.79 -22.96
CA GLN A 11 -5.23 -10.73 -21.95
C GLN A 11 -5.49 -10.23 -20.53
N ALA A 12 -5.32 -8.93 -20.28
CA ALA A 12 -5.64 -8.31 -19.00
C ALA A 12 -7.14 -8.41 -18.67
N LEU A 13 -8.02 -8.11 -19.63
CA LEU A 13 -9.47 -8.23 -19.48
C LEU A 13 -9.91 -9.66 -19.19
N ILE A 14 -9.32 -10.66 -19.88
CA ILE A 14 -9.60 -12.08 -19.61
C ILE A 14 -9.20 -12.46 -18.19
N ARG A 15 -8.03 -11.98 -17.71
CA ARG A 15 -7.56 -12.27 -16.35
C ARG A 15 -8.47 -11.61 -15.30
N LEU A 16 -8.86 -10.35 -15.52
CA LEU A 16 -9.79 -9.64 -14.63
C LEU A 16 -11.18 -10.29 -14.61
N GLY A 17 -11.69 -10.74 -15.76
CA GLY A 17 -12.97 -11.47 -15.83
C GLY A 17 -12.92 -12.79 -15.06
N ARG A 18 -11.82 -13.54 -15.15
CA ARG A 18 -11.62 -14.75 -14.34
C ARG A 18 -11.61 -14.44 -12.84
N ALA A 19 -10.87 -13.42 -12.43
CA ALA A 19 -10.84 -12.96 -11.04
C ALA A 19 -12.24 -12.61 -10.52
N LEU A 20 -13.05 -11.90 -11.32
CA LEU A 20 -14.44 -11.58 -11.00
C LEU A 20 -15.32 -12.82 -10.84
N THR A 21 -15.14 -13.80 -11.72
CA THR A 21 -15.86 -15.09 -11.64
C THR A 21 -15.51 -15.84 -10.37
N HIS A 22 -14.23 -15.85 -9.99
CA HIS A 22 -13.77 -16.46 -8.75
C HIS A 22 -14.35 -15.74 -7.51
N LEU A 23 -14.32 -14.41 -7.48
CA LEU A 23 -14.89 -13.62 -6.38
C LEU A 23 -16.39 -13.88 -6.23
N TYR A 24 -17.14 -13.83 -7.33
CA TYR A 24 -18.57 -14.16 -7.35
C TYR A 24 -18.83 -15.57 -6.78
N GLY A 25 -18.01 -16.55 -7.21
CA GLY A 25 -18.09 -17.92 -6.71
C GLY A 25 -17.79 -18.05 -5.22
N ALA A 26 -16.83 -17.29 -4.70
CA ALA A 26 -16.50 -17.25 -3.28
C ALA A 26 -17.63 -16.63 -2.44
N MET A 27 -18.21 -15.52 -2.91
CA MET A 27 -19.29 -14.80 -2.21
C MET A 27 -20.61 -15.57 -2.17
N TYR A 28 -21.00 -16.16 -3.29
CA TYR A 28 -22.31 -16.81 -3.46
C TYR A 28 -22.24 -18.34 -3.34
N GLY A 29 -21.06 -18.91 -3.07
CA GLY A 29 -20.87 -20.34 -2.85
C GLY A 29 -21.12 -21.21 -4.09
N THR A 30 -20.99 -20.65 -5.30
CA THR A 30 -21.37 -21.34 -6.56
C THR A 30 -20.30 -22.28 -7.13
N GLY A 31 -19.24 -22.59 -6.38
CA GLY A 31 -18.27 -23.63 -6.72
C GLY A 31 -16.91 -23.12 -7.20
N ASP A 32 -15.90 -23.94 -6.88
CA ASP A 32 -14.44 -23.75 -6.98
C ASP A 32 -13.88 -22.53 -6.23
N ASN A 33 -13.26 -22.79 -5.07
CA ASN A 33 -12.61 -21.78 -4.23
C ASN A 33 -11.24 -21.39 -4.81
N CYS A 34 -11.25 -20.94 -6.06
CA CYS A 34 -10.08 -20.50 -6.81
C CYS A 34 -9.75 -19.02 -6.57
N PHE A 35 -10.59 -18.31 -5.81
CA PHE A 35 -10.35 -16.92 -5.49
C PHE A 35 -9.16 -16.79 -4.53
N GLY A 36 -8.07 -16.26 -5.09
CA GLY A 36 -6.81 -16.12 -4.39
C GLY A 36 -6.39 -14.67 -4.21
N ARG A 37 -5.25 -14.47 -3.54
CA ARG A 37 -4.67 -13.14 -3.28
C ARG A 37 -4.37 -12.39 -4.59
N GLU A 38 -3.93 -13.09 -5.63
CA GLU A 38 -3.68 -12.51 -6.95
C GLU A 38 -4.93 -11.89 -7.56
N ASP A 39 -6.05 -12.61 -7.47
CA ASP A 39 -7.35 -12.16 -7.95
C ASP A 39 -7.86 -10.95 -7.14
N ALA A 40 -7.76 -11.03 -5.82
CA ALA A 40 -8.11 -9.94 -4.91
C ALA A 40 -7.29 -8.67 -5.20
N MET A 41 -5.97 -8.78 -5.37
CA MET A 41 -5.13 -7.63 -5.73
C MET A 41 -5.50 -7.02 -7.08
N LEU A 42 -5.80 -7.86 -8.08
CA LEU A 42 -6.18 -7.40 -9.41
C LEU A 42 -7.51 -6.63 -9.37
N ILE A 43 -8.51 -7.16 -8.65
CA ILE A 43 -9.81 -6.51 -8.47
C ILE A 43 -9.65 -5.22 -7.66
N GLN A 44 -8.96 -5.25 -6.51
CA GLN A 44 -8.75 -4.06 -5.68
C GLN A 44 -8.04 -2.94 -6.46
N THR A 45 -7.01 -3.29 -7.23
CA THR A 45 -6.30 -2.32 -8.08
C THR A 45 -7.23 -1.71 -9.12
N THR A 46 -8.19 -2.49 -9.64
CA THR A 46 -9.18 -2.02 -10.60
C THR A 46 -10.23 -1.13 -9.92
N LEU A 47 -10.68 -1.48 -8.71
CA LEU A 47 -11.64 -0.70 -7.93
C LEU A 47 -11.15 0.70 -7.54
N ASN A 48 -9.83 0.90 -7.49
CA ASN A 48 -9.20 2.20 -7.24
C ASN A 48 -9.09 3.10 -8.49
N ARG A 49 -9.61 2.68 -9.64
CA ARG A 49 -9.56 3.45 -10.89
C ARG A 49 -10.86 4.23 -11.12
N ASP A 50 -10.73 5.38 -11.78
CA ASP A 50 -11.89 6.20 -12.16
C ASP A 50 -12.82 5.50 -13.17
N ASP A 51 -12.25 4.69 -14.07
CA ASP A 51 -12.96 3.93 -15.12
C ASP A 51 -13.36 2.50 -14.69
N ARG A 52 -13.37 2.23 -13.37
CA ARG A 52 -13.56 0.88 -12.82
C ARG A 52 -14.82 0.18 -13.33
N ALA A 53 -15.97 0.86 -13.35
CA ALA A 53 -17.24 0.24 -13.72
C ALA A 53 -17.23 -0.27 -15.16
N ASP A 54 -16.73 0.55 -16.09
CA ASP A 54 -16.64 0.20 -17.51
C ASP A 54 -15.64 -0.95 -17.72
N LEU A 55 -14.49 -0.91 -17.04
CA LEU A 55 -13.48 -1.97 -17.13
C LEU A 55 -13.97 -3.31 -16.59
N LEU A 56 -14.66 -3.32 -15.44
CA LEU A 56 -15.19 -4.55 -14.85
C LEU A 56 -16.28 -5.15 -15.73
N LYS A 57 -17.18 -4.33 -16.29
CA LYS A 57 -18.23 -4.78 -17.22
C LYS A 57 -17.65 -5.32 -18.52
N GLU A 58 -16.64 -4.65 -19.09
CA GLU A 58 -15.92 -5.15 -20.26
C GLU A 58 -15.24 -6.50 -19.95
N ALA A 59 -14.61 -6.64 -18.79
CA ALA A 59 -13.97 -7.87 -18.36
C ALA A 59 -14.96 -9.02 -18.12
N ALA A 60 -16.16 -8.74 -17.61
CA ALA A 60 -17.23 -9.75 -17.45
C ALA A 60 -17.59 -10.42 -18.77
N GLY A 61 -17.59 -9.67 -19.88
CA GLY A 61 -17.80 -10.19 -21.25
C GLY A 61 -16.68 -11.11 -21.75
N HIS A 62 -15.52 -11.16 -21.08
CA HIS A 62 -14.37 -11.99 -21.43
C HIS A 62 -14.22 -13.26 -20.58
N THR A 63 -15.20 -13.55 -19.72
CA THR A 63 -15.19 -14.72 -18.82
C THR A 63 -15.40 -16.06 -19.52
N GLY A 64 -16.07 -16.04 -20.69
CA GLY A 64 -16.53 -17.25 -21.37
C GLY A 64 -17.82 -17.84 -20.78
N ARG A 65 -18.48 -17.13 -19.85
CA ARG A 65 -19.85 -17.45 -19.40
C ARG A 65 -20.85 -17.20 -20.54
N ASP A 66 -22.02 -17.82 -20.44
CA ASP A 66 -23.14 -17.55 -21.34
C ASP A 66 -23.77 -16.17 -21.04
N GLU A 67 -24.74 -15.74 -21.86
CA GLU A 67 -25.38 -14.43 -21.71
C GLU A 67 -25.96 -14.22 -20.31
N HIS A 68 -26.57 -15.26 -19.74
CA HIS A 68 -27.12 -15.22 -18.39
C HIS A 68 -26.03 -15.05 -17.33
N GLY A 69 -24.94 -15.81 -17.41
CA GLY A 69 -23.83 -15.67 -16.47
C GLY A 69 -23.07 -14.35 -16.58
N VAL A 70 -23.05 -13.72 -17.75
CA VAL A 70 -22.52 -12.34 -17.91
C VAL A 70 -23.46 -11.31 -17.30
N GLU A 71 -24.77 -11.49 -17.44
CA GLU A 71 -25.78 -10.65 -16.80
C GLU A 71 -25.70 -10.74 -15.27
N GLU A 72 -25.57 -11.95 -14.70
CA GLU A 72 -25.33 -12.16 -13.27
C GLU A 72 -24.10 -11.40 -12.77
N LEU A 73 -22.96 -11.51 -13.48
CA LEU A 73 -21.74 -10.78 -13.11
C LEU A 73 -21.90 -9.27 -13.25
N THR A 74 -22.69 -8.81 -14.21
CA THR A 74 -22.95 -7.37 -14.37
C THR A 74 -23.78 -6.83 -13.22
N LEU A 75 -24.80 -7.58 -12.77
CA LEU A 75 -25.57 -7.25 -11.58
C LEU A 75 -24.70 -7.26 -10.32
N PHE A 76 -23.86 -8.29 -10.15
CA PHE A 76 -22.87 -8.35 -9.07
C PHE A 76 -21.95 -7.12 -9.04
N ILE A 77 -21.48 -6.67 -10.21
CA ILE A 77 -20.66 -5.44 -10.31
C ILE A 77 -21.45 -4.21 -9.86
N ASP A 78 -22.71 -4.09 -10.31
CA ASP A 78 -23.54 -2.93 -10.05
C ASP A 78 -24.06 -2.87 -8.59
N GLU A 79 -24.32 -4.02 -7.97
CA GLU A 79 -24.96 -4.12 -6.65
C GLU A 79 -23.95 -4.32 -5.51
N ASP A 80 -22.96 -5.21 -5.67
CA ASP A 80 -22.09 -5.62 -4.57
C ASP A 80 -20.71 -4.95 -4.62
N LEU A 81 -20.09 -4.85 -5.80
CA LEU A 81 -18.74 -4.27 -5.94
C LEU A 81 -18.69 -2.74 -5.76
N HIS A 82 -19.86 -2.09 -5.72
CA HIS A 82 -19.98 -0.68 -5.40
C HIS A 82 -20.17 -0.40 -3.90
N ASP A 83 -20.37 -1.42 -3.07
CA ASP A 83 -20.45 -1.23 -1.62
C ASP A 83 -19.08 -0.79 -1.09
N GLU A 84 -19.04 0.41 -0.48
CA GLU A 84 -17.83 0.97 0.15
C GLU A 84 -17.29 0.09 1.28
N ARG A 85 -18.11 -0.83 1.79
CA ARG A 85 -17.77 -1.77 2.85
C ARG A 85 -17.19 -3.08 2.34
N LEU A 86 -17.21 -3.33 1.01
CA LEU A 86 -16.68 -4.56 0.46
C LEU A 86 -15.16 -4.58 0.58
N ASP A 87 -14.66 -5.51 1.40
CA ASP A 87 -13.25 -5.91 1.37
C ASP A 87 -13.11 -7.20 0.56
N VAL A 88 -12.56 -7.09 -0.64
CA VAL A 88 -12.33 -8.26 -1.50
C VAL A 88 -11.37 -9.26 -0.88
N PHE A 89 -10.54 -8.88 0.09
CA PHE A 89 -9.63 -9.80 0.77
C PHE A 89 -10.33 -10.66 1.83
N GLU A 90 -11.54 -10.32 2.28
CA GLU A 90 -12.35 -11.15 3.20
C GLU A 90 -12.60 -12.55 2.61
N TRP A 91 -12.62 -12.65 1.29
CA TRP A 91 -12.91 -13.89 0.56
C TRP A 91 -11.66 -14.69 0.20
N VAL A 92 -10.46 -14.15 0.45
CA VAL A 92 -9.20 -14.85 0.21
C VAL A 92 -9.00 -15.89 1.32
N ARG A 93 -8.59 -17.10 0.93
CA ARG A 93 -8.29 -18.17 1.88
C ARG A 93 -7.21 -17.76 2.88
N ASP A 94 -7.32 -18.21 4.13
CA ASP A 94 -6.38 -17.90 5.22
C ASP A 94 -4.90 -18.14 4.85
N ASP A 95 -4.61 -19.18 4.06
CA ASP A 95 -3.25 -19.53 3.64
C ASP A 95 -2.66 -18.56 2.60
N GLU A 96 -3.52 -17.86 1.86
CA GLU A 96 -3.16 -16.81 0.90
C GLU A 96 -3.31 -15.39 1.47
N ALA A 97 -4.07 -15.23 2.55
CA ALA A 97 -4.13 -13.97 3.30
C ALA A 97 -2.76 -13.61 3.92
N CYS A 98 -1.98 -14.62 4.30
CA CYS A 98 -0.67 -14.46 4.93
C CYS A 98 0.44 -14.01 3.95
N LEU A 99 1.18 -12.96 4.30
CA LEU A 99 2.36 -12.54 3.52
C LEU A 99 3.44 -13.63 3.50
N THR A 100 4.03 -13.83 2.33
CA THR A 100 5.27 -14.59 2.19
C THR A 100 6.43 -13.87 2.90
N ALA A 101 7.50 -14.61 3.15
CA ALA A 101 8.69 -14.07 3.79
C ALA A 101 9.29 -12.87 3.04
N ALA A 102 9.31 -12.94 1.71
CA ALA A 102 9.80 -11.87 0.84
C ALA A 102 8.87 -10.66 0.85
N GLU A 103 7.56 -10.86 0.74
CA GLU A 103 6.59 -9.76 0.81
C GLU A 103 6.66 -9.05 2.16
N PHE A 104 6.75 -9.81 3.27
CA PHE A 104 6.89 -9.24 4.60
C PHE A 104 8.18 -8.40 4.70
N HIS A 105 9.32 -8.96 4.27
CA HIS A 105 10.60 -8.25 4.32
C HIS A 105 10.57 -6.95 3.52
N CYS A 106 10.09 -7.00 2.27
CA CYS A 106 9.99 -5.83 1.40
C CYS A 106 9.04 -4.79 1.98
N LEU A 107 7.85 -5.19 2.43
CA LEU A 107 6.87 -4.26 2.98
C LEU A 107 7.40 -3.60 4.26
N ARG A 108 8.00 -4.36 5.18
CA ARG A 108 8.58 -3.80 6.41
C ARG A 108 9.64 -2.74 6.10
N GLN A 109 10.54 -3.04 5.15
CA GLN A 109 11.58 -2.10 4.72
C GLN A 109 10.98 -0.85 4.08
N GLN A 110 10.00 -1.02 3.20
CA GLN A 110 9.28 0.09 2.58
C GLN A 110 8.62 0.97 3.64
N LEU A 111 8.06 0.41 4.70
CA LEU A 111 7.45 1.18 5.78
C LEU A 111 8.48 1.88 6.70
N GLY A 112 9.79 1.64 6.54
CA GLY A 112 10.80 2.17 7.46
C GLY A 112 10.72 1.55 8.87
N LEU A 113 10.18 0.34 8.98
CA LEU A 113 9.99 -0.34 10.27
C LEU A 113 11.18 -1.25 10.60
N THR A 114 11.59 -1.27 11.86
CA THR A 114 12.65 -2.17 12.34
C THR A 114 12.07 -3.49 12.85
N ALA A 115 12.84 -4.58 12.76
CA ALA A 115 12.43 -5.87 13.31
C ALA A 115 12.21 -5.80 14.83
N ARG A 116 13.05 -5.02 15.54
CA ARG A 116 12.89 -4.74 16.98
C ARG A 116 11.57 -4.03 17.30
N TRP A 117 11.22 -2.99 16.55
CA TRP A 117 9.97 -2.25 16.78
C TRP A 117 8.74 -3.15 16.58
N LEU A 118 8.73 -3.98 15.54
CA LEU A 118 7.66 -4.95 15.33
C LEU A 118 7.61 -6.03 16.42
N ALA A 119 8.77 -6.48 16.89
CA ALA A 119 8.86 -7.43 17.99
C ALA A 119 8.22 -6.88 19.28
N GLU A 120 8.52 -5.62 19.61
CA GLU A 120 7.91 -4.91 20.74
C GLU A 120 6.40 -4.72 20.54
N ARG A 121 5.96 -4.28 19.35
CA ARG A 121 4.53 -4.09 19.01
C ARG A 121 3.72 -5.37 19.15
N TRP A 122 4.25 -6.48 18.67
CA TRP A 122 3.54 -7.76 18.61
C TRP A 122 3.75 -8.64 19.85
N ASP A 123 4.50 -8.15 20.85
CA ASP A 123 4.89 -8.92 22.04
C ASP A 123 5.56 -10.27 21.69
N VAL A 124 6.48 -10.23 20.73
CA VAL A 124 7.27 -11.40 20.30
C VAL A 124 8.76 -11.11 20.35
N THR A 125 9.58 -12.15 20.21
CA THR A 125 11.03 -11.96 20.11
C THR A 125 11.42 -11.44 18.71
N GLU A 126 12.47 -10.62 18.63
CA GLU A 126 13.03 -10.19 17.34
C GLU A 126 13.43 -11.37 16.44
N ARG A 127 13.85 -12.49 17.05
CA ARG A 127 14.13 -13.75 16.34
C ARG A 127 12.89 -14.34 15.65
N SER A 128 11.69 -14.16 16.21
CA SER A 128 10.43 -14.59 15.57
C SER A 128 10.19 -13.78 14.31
N VAL A 129 10.36 -12.46 14.38
CA VAL A 129 10.24 -11.54 13.24
C VAL A 129 11.22 -11.93 12.12
N GLN A 130 12.49 -12.12 12.46
CA GLN A 130 13.52 -12.56 11.49
C GLN A 130 13.20 -13.92 10.85
N ARG A 131 12.55 -14.84 11.58
CA ARG A 131 12.14 -16.14 11.02
C ARG A 131 11.04 -16.00 9.97
N TRP A 132 10.07 -15.11 10.20
CA TRP A 132 9.03 -14.80 9.22
C TRP A 132 9.63 -14.10 8.00
N GLU A 133 10.66 -13.27 8.14
CA GLU A 133 11.30 -12.65 6.97
C GLU A 133 12.15 -13.61 6.13
N THR A 134 12.56 -14.74 6.68
CA THR A 134 13.54 -15.62 6.02
C THR A 134 12.95 -16.91 5.50
N SER A 135 11.98 -17.50 6.20
CA SER A 135 11.64 -18.92 5.97
C SER A 135 10.20 -19.31 6.28
N ARG A 136 9.37 -18.40 6.79
CA ARG A 136 7.98 -18.69 7.16
C ARG A 136 7.06 -17.59 6.68
N ARG A 137 5.80 -17.92 6.39
CA ARG A 137 4.79 -16.88 6.18
C ARG A 137 4.55 -16.12 7.49
N LEU A 138 4.23 -14.85 7.37
CA LEU A 138 3.76 -14.04 8.49
C LEU A 138 2.36 -14.53 8.88
N PRO A 139 2.05 -14.75 10.17
CA PRO A 139 0.68 -15.07 10.62
C PRO A 139 -0.36 -14.07 10.10
N ALA A 140 -1.61 -14.52 9.94
CA ALA A 140 -2.67 -13.73 9.32
C ALA A 140 -3.00 -12.45 10.10
N ASP A 141 -3.11 -12.55 11.43
CA ASP A 141 -3.32 -11.43 12.35
C ASP A 141 -2.20 -10.38 12.26
N LEU A 142 -0.94 -10.83 12.21
CA LEU A 142 0.20 -9.92 12.05
C LEU A 142 0.32 -9.36 10.63
N THR A 143 -0.19 -10.09 9.63
CA THR A 143 -0.31 -9.60 8.26
C THR A 143 -1.31 -8.46 8.17
N GLU A 144 -2.50 -8.63 8.76
CA GLU A 144 -3.53 -7.60 8.85
C GLU A 144 -2.98 -6.34 9.53
N ASP A 145 -2.31 -6.49 10.68
CA ASP A 145 -1.69 -5.37 11.38
C ASP A 145 -0.67 -4.63 10.49
N LEU A 146 0.23 -5.36 9.82
CA LEU A 146 1.23 -4.74 8.95
C LEU A 146 0.61 -4.03 7.74
N LEU A 147 -0.47 -4.58 7.16
CA LEU A 147 -1.21 -3.92 6.08
C LEU A 147 -1.93 -2.67 6.59
N SER A 148 -2.49 -2.69 7.80
CA SER A 148 -3.09 -1.51 8.43
C SER A 148 -2.06 -0.39 8.67
N LEU A 149 -0.81 -0.74 9.00
CA LEU A 149 0.30 0.21 9.08
C LEU A 149 0.57 0.83 7.71
N ARG A 150 0.60 0.04 6.63
CA ARG A 150 0.74 0.57 5.27
C ARG A 150 -0.36 1.57 4.92
N GLU A 151 -1.61 1.26 5.22
CA GLU A 151 -2.74 2.17 4.99
C GLU A 151 -2.62 3.44 5.81
N ARG A 152 -2.19 3.34 7.07
CA ARG A 152 -1.91 4.52 7.89
C ARG A 152 -0.80 5.37 7.25
N GLN A 153 0.31 4.78 6.82
CA GLN A 153 1.39 5.51 6.17
C GLN A 153 0.90 6.25 4.90
N LEU A 154 0.07 5.62 4.08
CA LEU A 154 -0.50 6.25 2.89
C LEU A 154 -1.38 7.46 3.23
N ARG A 155 -2.20 7.35 4.29
CA ARG A 155 -3.00 8.48 4.79
C ARG A 155 -2.15 9.61 5.32
N GLU A 156 -1.08 9.31 6.06
CA GLU A 156 -0.14 10.33 6.52
C GLU A 156 0.55 11.03 5.34
N ILE A 157 0.98 10.29 4.32
CA ILE A 157 1.58 10.89 3.10
C ILE A 157 0.58 11.83 2.41
N GLU A 158 -0.68 11.45 2.30
CA GLU A 158 -1.72 12.28 1.69
C GLU A 158 -1.97 13.54 2.51
N HIS A 159 -2.22 13.40 3.81
CA HIS A 159 -2.42 14.53 4.73
C HIS A 159 -1.26 15.52 4.70
N GLU A 160 -0.02 15.05 4.87
CA GLU A 160 1.16 15.90 4.87
C GLU A 160 1.40 16.57 3.50
N SER A 161 1.09 15.88 2.40
CA SER A 161 1.17 16.48 1.06
C SER A 161 0.20 17.66 0.92
N GLU A 162 -1.03 17.53 1.41
CA GLU A 162 -2.02 18.60 1.38
C GLU A 162 -1.62 19.79 2.26
N GLU A 163 -1.13 19.54 3.47
CA GLU A 163 -0.66 20.59 4.39
C GLU A 163 0.51 21.39 3.80
N VAL A 164 1.48 20.68 3.23
CA VAL A 164 2.65 21.28 2.58
C VAL A 164 2.26 22.12 1.37
N MET A 165 1.37 21.62 0.51
CA MET A 165 0.88 22.39 -0.64
C MET A 165 0.12 23.66 -0.20
N ARG A 166 -0.60 23.60 0.94
CA ARG A 166 -1.35 24.75 1.46
C ARG A 166 -0.46 25.82 2.07
N THR A 167 0.60 25.41 2.77
CA THR A 167 1.50 26.31 3.50
C THR A 167 2.72 26.75 2.68
N MET A 168 3.04 26.03 1.59
CA MET A 168 4.28 26.16 0.83
C MET A 168 5.54 25.98 1.72
N GLY A 169 5.42 25.17 2.77
CA GLY A 169 6.50 24.88 3.73
C GLY A 169 7.40 23.72 3.34
N GLY A 170 8.45 23.50 4.12
CA GLY A 170 9.25 22.27 4.10
C GLY A 170 8.64 21.17 4.98
N VAL A 171 9.05 19.92 4.75
CA VAL A 171 8.65 18.77 5.58
C VAL A 171 9.71 18.53 6.65
N MET A 172 9.32 18.63 7.91
CA MET A 172 10.20 18.39 9.04
C MET A 172 10.23 16.90 9.38
N VAL A 173 11.42 16.33 9.63
CA VAL A 173 11.58 14.92 10.01
C VAL A 173 12.57 14.71 11.16
N PRO A 174 12.32 13.69 12.00
CA PRO A 174 13.28 13.31 13.02
C PRO A 174 14.51 12.65 12.38
N ARG A 175 15.71 13.08 12.78
CA ARG A 175 16.97 12.46 12.34
C ARG A 175 17.20 11.09 12.97
N LYS A 176 16.83 10.95 14.24
CA LYS A 176 17.01 9.73 15.04
C LYS A 176 15.72 9.43 15.76
N HIS A 177 15.51 8.17 16.10
CA HIS A 177 14.39 7.80 16.95
C HIS A 177 14.54 8.47 18.32
N THR A 178 13.78 9.54 18.55
CA THR A 178 13.66 10.25 19.81
C THR A 178 12.55 9.59 20.60
N LEU A 179 12.87 9.00 21.76
CA LEU A 179 11.83 8.45 22.64
C LEU A 179 11.04 9.61 23.29
N PRO A 180 9.71 9.55 23.34
CA PRO A 180 8.85 8.37 23.09
C PRO A 180 8.08 8.46 21.77
N ALA A 181 8.75 8.68 20.62
CA ALA A 181 8.06 8.68 19.33
C ALA A 181 7.31 7.35 19.10
N GLU A 182 6.05 7.45 18.67
CA GLU A 182 5.15 6.31 18.39
C GLU A 182 5.76 5.36 17.34
N TYR A 183 6.53 5.92 16.40
CA TYR A 183 7.15 5.21 15.27
C TYR A 183 8.67 5.44 15.18
N PRO A 184 9.42 4.55 14.50
CA PRO A 184 10.83 4.77 14.18
C PRO A 184 11.04 6.06 13.38
N ALA A 185 12.24 6.64 13.41
CA ALA A 185 12.52 7.85 12.62
C ALA A 185 12.43 7.56 11.10
N GLU A 186 12.87 6.38 10.69
CA GLU A 186 12.85 5.91 9.31
C GLU A 186 11.43 5.86 8.73
N TRP A 187 10.41 5.59 9.55
CA TRP A 187 9.00 5.67 9.15
C TRP A 187 8.65 7.07 8.65
N TRP A 188 8.98 8.09 9.44
CA TRP A 188 8.71 9.51 9.11
C TRP A 188 9.56 9.99 7.94
N GLN A 189 10.81 9.54 7.86
CA GLN A 189 11.70 9.85 6.74
C GLN A 189 11.17 9.30 5.41
N THR A 190 10.63 8.08 5.39
CA THR A 190 9.98 7.53 4.20
C THR A 190 8.73 8.32 3.81
N ILE A 191 7.89 8.70 4.79
CA ILE A 191 6.72 9.56 4.53
C ILE A 191 7.17 10.87 3.88
N ALA A 192 8.15 11.56 4.48
CA ALA A 192 8.63 12.84 3.97
C ALA A 192 9.24 12.74 2.57
N TRP A 193 9.92 11.64 2.25
CA TRP A 193 10.40 11.39 0.89
C TRP A 193 9.24 11.34 -0.12
N HIS A 194 8.18 10.61 0.18
CA HIS A 194 7.02 10.55 -0.72
C HIS A 194 6.26 11.88 -0.80
N VAL A 195 6.19 12.65 0.29
CA VAL A 195 5.64 14.01 0.25
C VAL A 195 6.51 14.91 -0.63
N HIS A 196 7.83 14.85 -0.50
CA HIS A 196 8.77 15.55 -1.37
C HIS A 196 8.55 15.20 -2.85
N GLU A 197 8.42 13.91 -3.19
CA GLU A 197 8.16 13.47 -4.56
C GLU A 197 6.86 14.04 -5.13
N ARG A 198 5.82 14.19 -4.31
CA ARG A 198 4.50 14.70 -4.74
C ARG A 198 4.43 16.22 -4.84
N THR A 199 5.13 16.92 -3.95
CA THR A 199 4.95 18.37 -3.72
C THR A 199 6.15 19.21 -4.17
N GLY A 200 7.34 18.61 -4.25
CA GLY A 200 8.61 19.29 -4.44
C GLY A 200 9.17 19.97 -3.18
N ALA A 201 8.53 19.82 -2.01
CA ALA A 201 8.95 20.48 -0.78
C ALA A 201 10.29 19.99 -0.26
N THR A 202 11.10 20.89 0.32
CA THR A 202 12.39 20.52 0.92
C THR A 202 12.18 19.72 2.21
N ILE A 203 12.94 18.66 2.39
CA ILE A 203 12.98 17.88 3.64
C ILE A 203 14.04 18.49 4.56
N LEU A 204 13.65 18.77 5.81
CA LEU A 204 14.50 19.38 6.83
C LEU A 204 14.49 18.52 8.08
N TYR A 205 15.61 18.41 8.80
CA TYR A 205 15.57 17.73 10.10
C TYR A 205 15.03 18.65 11.19
N ASP A 206 14.32 18.08 12.17
CA ASP A 206 13.79 18.84 13.32
C ASP A 206 14.86 19.64 14.06
N ASP A 207 16.10 19.14 14.08
CA ASP A 207 17.26 19.76 14.73
C ASP A 207 18.01 20.78 13.86
N ASP A 208 17.64 20.94 12.59
CA ASP A 208 18.25 21.95 11.68
C ASP A 208 17.69 23.36 11.91
N THR A 209 16.84 23.56 12.92
CA THR A 209 16.23 24.87 13.25
C THR A 209 17.05 25.76 14.19
N ASP A 210 18.20 25.31 14.72
CA ASP A 210 18.88 26.03 15.81
C ASP A 210 20.35 26.48 15.56
N GLU A 211 21.02 26.12 14.46
CA GLU A 211 22.42 26.56 14.24
C GLU A 211 22.74 26.85 12.77
N GLY A 212 22.90 28.13 12.40
CA GLY A 212 23.81 28.49 11.30
C GLY A 212 23.30 29.35 10.13
N LEU A 213 22.21 30.10 10.26
CA LEU A 213 21.83 31.11 9.24
C LEU A 213 22.01 32.57 9.68
N ASP A 214 22.54 32.82 10.88
CA ASP A 214 22.75 34.19 11.41
C ASP A 214 24.19 34.44 11.87
N ALA A 215 25.16 34.11 11.01
CA ALA A 215 26.49 34.72 11.10
C ALA A 215 26.48 35.93 10.15
N GLY A 216 25.98 37.07 10.65
CA GLY A 216 26.23 38.37 10.04
C GLY A 216 27.75 38.57 9.85
N PRO A 217 28.18 39.37 8.85
CA PRO A 217 29.60 39.55 8.60
C PRO A 217 30.27 40.13 9.84
N ASP A 218 31.23 39.40 10.40
CA ASP A 218 32.14 39.87 11.44
C ASP A 218 32.71 41.22 10.98
N GLU A 219 32.26 42.30 11.63
CA GLU A 219 32.91 43.60 11.53
C GLU A 219 34.34 43.41 12.08
N ALA A 220 35.32 43.51 11.18
CA ALA A 220 36.72 43.50 11.52
C ALA A 220 37.05 44.75 12.36
N ASP A 221 37.00 44.59 13.69
CA ASP A 221 37.48 45.59 14.64
C ASP A 221 39.01 45.74 14.53
N GLY A 222 39.41 46.87 13.94
CA GLY A 222 40.40 47.80 14.49
C GLY A 222 41.79 47.28 14.87
N ASP A 223 42.73 47.35 13.93
CA ASP A 223 44.15 47.56 14.22
C ASP A 223 44.50 49.03 13.90
N ASP A 224 45.00 49.76 14.90
CA ASP A 224 46.26 50.52 14.89
C ASP A 224 46.22 51.76 15.84
N GLU A 225 46.93 51.66 16.97
CA GLU A 225 47.70 52.77 17.56
C GLU A 225 49.03 52.27 18.13
#